data_AF-A0A6A3KND9-F1
#
_entry.id   AF-A0A6A3KND9-F1
#
_cell.length_a   1.000
_cell.length_b   1.000
_cell.length_c   1.000
_cell.angle_alpha   90.00
_cell.angle_beta   90.00
_cell.angle_gamma   90.00
#
_symmetry.space_group_name_H-M   'P 1'
#
loop_
_entity.id
_entity.type
_entity.pdbx_description
1 polymer ?
#
loop_
_entity_poly.entity_id
_entity_poly.type
_entity_poly.pdbx_seq_one_letter_code
_entity_poly.pdbx_strand_id
1 'polypeptide(L)'
;MSSSYKQKKMKTLATRKKTRKRRMEDGMTFEDDSGRLFQPPSTRDPRWKKPSIESLVSSVSKSKRQKKAEKKRRKIAANQDQGEEDDEIEVVQREAASSDEDESEEELDEEETAADDALFDLPKTPLRLCKSMDDAVAKAAAKHAEIRRKDGRQKTKVLLLVDARSLFKLMKKTMHIRPEMVKPKSRLGVGSAKKPELVYKNTGLVKTPLDRFKDVNKVVLTGYKSGKLSSILAEDLSFYPFTEFKVQHVIFVAKQATSAINLDRKLLRNIELHSFVIDDKSATGISDDDLKELHAAFEVTGP
;
A
#
# COMPACT_ATOMS: atom_id res chain seq x y z
N MET A 1 17.57 29.49 32.11
CA MET A 1 18.88 29.94 31.57
C MET A 1 18.85 29.94 30.04
N SER A 2 18.39 31.03 29.44
CA SER A 2 18.33 31.16 27.97
C SER A 2 19.67 31.71 27.45
N SER A 3 20.50 30.85 26.84
CA SER A 3 21.69 31.34 26.12
C SER A 3 21.30 31.75 24.71
N SER A 4 21.40 33.05 24.44
CA SER A 4 21.07 33.66 23.15
C SER A 4 21.91 33.06 22.01
N TYR A 5 21.30 32.93 20.83
CA TYR A 5 21.95 32.49 19.59
C TYR A 5 23.26 33.25 19.31
N LYS A 6 23.33 34.53 19.69
CA LYS A 6 24.56 35.35 19.59
C LYS A 6 25.69 34.79 20.45
N GLN A 7 25.41 34.36 21.68
CA GLN A 7 26.43 33.75 22.57
C GLN A 7 26.93 32.40 22.03
N LYS A 8 26.03 31.57 21.49
CA LYS A 8 26.43 30.30 20.85
C LYS A 8 27.32 30.54 19.64
N LYS A 9 26.93 31.47 18.74
CA LYS A 9 27.71 31.84 17.54
C LYS A 9 29.08 32.42 17.87
N MET A 10 29.17 33.29 18.88
CA MET A 10 30.45 33.84 19.34
C MET A 10 31.36 32.77 19.96
N LYS A 11 30.80 31.85 20.77
CA LYS A 11 31.57 30.69 21.27
C LYS A 11 32.07 29.79 20.14
N THR A 12 31.26 29.54 19.09
CA THR A 12 31.69 28.70 17.95
C THR A 12 32.76 29.38 17.09
N LEU A 13 32.69 30.70 16.92
CA LEU A 13 33.73 31.46 16.20
C LEU A 13 35.05 31.48 16.98
N ALA A 14 34.99 31.63 18.30
CA ALA A 14 36.18 31.62 19.16
C ALA A 14 36.88 30.26 19.16
N THR A 15 36.13 29.15 19.24
CA THR A 15 36.71 27.80 19.18
C THR A 15 37.32 27.53 17.80
N ARG A 16 36.65 27.95 16.71
CA ARG A 16 37.16 27.79 15.34
C ARG A 16 38.46 28.58 15.07
N LYS A 17 38.58 29.78 15.65
CA LYS A 17 39.83 30.56 15.60
C LYS A 17 40.96 29.90 16.41
N LYS A 18 40.66 29.36 17.61
CA LYS A 18 41.65 28.61 18.41
C LYS A 18 42.14 27.34 17.72
N THR A 19 41.25 26.55 17.11
CA THR A 19 41.64 25.36 16.34
C THR A 19 42.43 25.71 15.09
N ARG A 20 42.16 26.87 14.46
CA ARG A 20 42.97 27.37 13.34
C ARG A 20 44.38 27.76 13.79
N LYS A 21 44.53 28.46 14.91
CA LYS A 21 45.85 28.83 15.46
C LYS A 21 46.67 27.58 15.80
N ARG A 22 46.08 26.60 16.49
CA ARG A 22 46.74 25.33 16.82
C ARG A 22 47.19 24.55 15.58
N ARG A 23 46.39 24.53 14.50
CA ARG A 23 46.80 23.85 13.26
C ARG A 23 47.96 24.53 12.52
N MET A 24 48.13 25.85 12.68
CA MET A 24 49.31 26.54 12.16
C MET A 24 50.52 26.30 13.07
N GLU A 25 50.33 26.27 14.40
CA GLU A 25 51.38 25.93 15.36
C GLU A 25 51.88 24.47 15.22
N ASP A 26 50.97 23.53 14.92
CA ASP A 26 51.29 22.10 14.72
C ASP A 26 51.88 21.79 13.32
N GLY A 27 52.18 22.81 12.50
CA GLY A 27 52.82 22.65 11.19
C GLY A 27 51.99 21.89 10.14
N MET A 28 50.68 21.71 10.36
CA MET A 28 49.79 20.97 9.44
C MET A 28 49.28 21.83 8.26
N THR A 29 49.83 23.01 8.06
CA THR A 29 49.53 23.87 6.91
C THR A 29 50.75 23.92 5.99
N PHE A 30 50.59 23.45 4.76
CA PHE A 30 51.61 23.58 3.71
C PHE A 30 51.68 25.06 3.31
N GLU A 31 52.71 25.77 3.75
CA GLU A 31 52.97 27.16 3.38
C GLU A 31 53.87 27.18 2.15
N ASP A 32 53.38 27.81 1.08
CA ASP A 32 54.21 28.31 -0.02
C ASP A 32 54.44 29.80 0.31
N ASP A 33 55.65 30.34 0.08
CA ASP A 33 56.17 31.65 0.54
C ASP A 33 55.38 32.90 0.08
N SER A 34 54.15 32.73 -0.43
CA SER A 34 53.24 33.77 -0.89
C SER A 34 52.25 34.29 0.18
N GLY A 35 52.26 33.73 1.40
CA GLY A 35 51.39 34.16 2.50
C GLY A 35 49.88 33.92 2.27
N ARG A 36 49.49 33.18 1.23
CA ARG A 36 48.11 32.77 0.97
C ARG A 36 47.91 31.32 1.38
N LEU A 37 47.06 31.10 2.39
CA LEU A 37 46.58 29.76 2.73
C LEU A 37 45.99 29.09 1.49
N PHE A 38 46.51 27.91 1.13
CA PHE A 38 45.92 27.02 0.14
C PHE A 38 44.46 26.76 0.50
N GLN A 39 43.53 27.43 -0.17
CA GLN A 39 42.11 27.08 -0.06
C GLN A 39 41.93 25.81 -0.90
N PRO A 40 41.50 24.68 -0.31
CA PRO A 40 41.11 23.54 -1.12
C PRO A 40 40.01 24.01 -2.09
N PRO A 41 40.03 23.55 -3.36
CA PRO A 41 39.11 24.05 -4.37
C PRO A 41 37.66 23.87 -3.91
N SER A 42 36.90 24.95 -4.06
CA SER A 42 35.48 25.02 -3.71
C SER A 42 34.72 23.89 -4.43
N THR A 43 34.01 23.07 -3.67
CA THR A 43 33.12 22.01 -4.18
C THR A 43 31.89 22.56 -4.95
N ARG A 44 31.81 23.89 -5.15
CA ARG A 44 30.65 24.57 -5.71
C ARG A 44 30.78 24.98 -7.19
N ASP A 45 31.92 24.71 -7.85
CA ASP A 45 32.06 24.97 -9.29
C ASP A 45 32.02 23.65 -10.09
N PRO A 46 30.96 23.38 -10.87
CA PRO A 46 30.79 22.11 -11.58
C PRO A 46 31.64 22.01 -12.86
N ARG A 47 32.33 23.07 -13.28
CA ARG A 47 33.01 23.13 -14.60
C ARG A 47 34.20 22.18 -14.74
N TRP A 48 34.71 21.60 -13.66
CA TRP A 48 35.92 20.75 -13.68
C TRP A 48 35.62 19.27 -13.43
N LYS A 49 34.36 18.87 -13.22
CA LYS A 49 34.01 17.46 -13.13
C LYS A 49 34.01 16.86 -14.53
N LYS A 50 34.97 15.96 -14.81
CA LYS A 50 34.92 15.08 -15.99
C LYS A 50 33.55 14.39 -16.01
N PRO A 51 32.83 14.33 -17.16
CA PRO A 51 31.55 13.65 -17.23
C PRO A 51 31.69 12.20 -16.74
N SER A 52 30.82 11.75 -15.85
CA SER A 52 30.82 10.34 -15.42
C SER A 52 30.41 9.44 -16.58
N ILE A 53 30.95 8.23 -16.61
CA ILE A 53 30.64 7.19 -17.62
C ILE A 53 29.12 6.95 -17.73
N GLU A 54 28.39 7.05 -16.62
CA GLU A 54 26.92 6.96 -16.62
C GLU A 54 26.24 8.06 -17.44
N SER A 55 26.79 9.28 -17.47
CA SER A 55 26.26 10.38 -18.29
C SER A 55 26.48 10.11 -19.80
N LEU A 56 27.62 9.52 -20.17
CA LEU A 56 27.92 9.12 -21.55
C LEU A 56 26.98 7.99 -22.00
N VAL A 57 26.77 6.97 -21.17
CA VAL A 57 25.87 5.84 -21.49
C VAL A 57 24.40 6.29 -21.58
N SER A 58 23.97 7.26 -20.77
CA SER A 58 22.62 7.83 -20.83
C SER A 58 22.35 8.67 -22.10
N SER A 59 23.40 9.18 -22.75
CA SER A 59 23.29 9.93 -24.00
C SER A 59 23.04 9.03 -25.21
N VAL A 60 23.52 7.78 -25.17
CA VAL A 60 23.39 6.79 -26.24
C VAL A 60 22.05 6.03 -26.17
N SER A 61 21.47 5.88 -24.98
CA SER A 61 20.30 5.02 -24.72
C SER A 61 18.94 5.73 -24.68
N LYS A 62 18.83 6.96 -25.21
CA LYS A 62 17.54 7.68 -25.28
C LYS A 62 16.58 7.03 -26.30
N SER A 63 15.45 6.50 -25.81
CA SER A 63 14.40 5.90 -26.63
C SER A 63 13.76 6.93 -27.60
N LYS A 64 13.17 6.45 -28.70
CA LYS A 64 12.46 7.28 -29.72
C LYS A 64 11.50 8.31 -29.11
N ARG A 65 10.88 8.01 -27.96
CA ARG A 65 9.94 8.91 -27.27
C ARG A 65 10.65 10.10 -26.61
N GLN A 66 11.85 9.91 -26.08
CA GLN A 66 12.66 11.00 -25.51
C GLN A 66 13.28 11.89 -26.60
N LYS A 67 13.72 11.31 -27.73
CA LYS A 67 14.17 12.10 -28.89
C LYS A 67 13.06 12.99 -29.48
N LYS A 68 11.80 12.52 -29.51
CA LYS A 68 10.64 13.34 -29.94
C LYS A 68 10.34 14.50 -28.98
N ALA A 69 10.43 14.27 -27.67
CA ALA A 69 10.21 15.31 -26.66
C ALA A 69 11.31 16.39 -26.68
N GLU A 70 12.57 15.98 -26.90
CA GLU A 70 13.71 16.89 -27.01
C GLU A 70 13.66 17.70 -28.32
N LYS A 71 13.22 17.09 -29.43
CA LYS A 71 12.96 17.81 -30.69
C LYS A 71 11.84 18.83 -30.57
N LYS A 72 10.75 18.52 -29.84
CA LYS A 72 9.69 19.50 -29.54
C LYS A 72 10.20 20.66 -28.67
N ARG A 73 11.01 20.39 -27.64
CA ARG A 73 11.61 21.44 -26.81
C ARG A 73 12.57 22.35 -27.58
N ARG A 74 13.36 21.81 -28.50
CA ARG A 74 14.22 22.63 -29.37
C ARG A 74 13.44 23.48 -30.38
N LYS A 75 12.29 23.00 -30.88
CA LYS A 75 11.40 23.81 -31.73
C LYS A 75 10.74 24.97 -30.97
N ILE A 76 10.33 24.74 -29.72
CA ILE A 76 9.74 25.81 -28.88
C ILE A 76 10.79 26.87 -28.53
N ALA A 77 12.04 26.47 -28.31
CA ALA A 77 13.13 27.43 -28.08
C ALA A 77 13.54 28.20 -29.35
N ALA A 78 13.38 27.62 -30.54
CA ALA A 78 13.65 28.30 -31.81
C ALA A 78 12.54 29.29 -32.20
N ASN A 79 11.31 29.07 -31.75
CA ASN A 79 10.16 29.96 -32.00
C ASN A 79 10.03 31.10 -30.97
N GLN A 80 10.97 31.25 -30.03
CA GLN A 80 11.03 32.41 -29.13
C GLN A 80 11.93 33.54 -29.67
N ASP A 81 12.58 33.35 -30.81
CA ASP A 81 13.48 34.32 -31.45
C ASP A 81 12.91 34.92 -32.75
N GLN A 82 11.63 34.68 -33.04
CA GLN A 82 10.90 35.41 -34.08
C GLN A 82 9.61 35.94 -33.48
N GLY A 83 9.52 37.27 -33.43
CA GLY A 83 8.37 38.00 -32.94
C GLY A 83 7.18 37.90 -33.88
N GLU A 84 6.02 38.05 -33.22
CA GLU A 84 4.77 38.66 -33.66
C GLU A 84 3.93 38.02 -34.79
N GLU A 85 2.61 38.10 -34.53
CA GLU A 85 1.44 37.81 -35.38
C GLU A 85 1.18 36.29 -35.62
N ASP A 86 0.07 35.69 -35.18
CA ASP A 86 -1.32 36.07 -35.44
C ASP A 86 -2.28 35.25 -34.53
N ASP A 87 -3.46 35.81 -34.29
CA ASP A 87 -4.59 35.22 -33.58
C ASP A 87 -5.24 34.08 -34.37
N GLU A 88 -5.57 32.95 -33.72
CA GLU A 88 -6.75 32.16 -34.11
C GLU A 88 -7.23 31.24 -32.97
N ILE A 89 -8.36 31.62 -32.39
CA ILE A 89 -9.16 30.85 -31.44
C ILE A 89 -10.25 30.14 -32.25
N GLU A 90 -10.18 28.81 -32.36
CA GLU A 90 -11.25 28.02 -32.96
C GLU A 90 -12.19 27.47 -31.88
N VAL A 91 -13.32 28.15 -31.70
CA VAL A 91 -14.50 27.68 -30.95
C VAL A 91 -15.46 27.09 -31.95
N VAL A 92 -15.86 25.84 -31.77
CA VAL A 92 -17.03 25.26 -32.47
C VAL A 92 -17.97 24.61 -31.46
N GLN A 93 -19.16 25.22 -31.35
CA GLN A 93 -20.39 24.69 -30.76
C GLN A 93 -21.22 23.96 -31.83
N ARG A 94 -22.00 22.93 -31.42
CA ARG A 94 -23.42 22.65 -31.78
C ARG A 94 -23.87 21.31 -31.16
N GLU A 95 -24.83 21.32 -30.22
CA GLU A 95 -26.31 21.07 -30.39
C GLU A 95 -26.61 19.62 -30.82
N ALA A 96 -27.26 18.71 -30.06
CA ALA A 96 -28.53 18.66 -29.31
C ALA A 96 -29.60 17.79 -30.04
N ALA A 97 -30.53 17.22 -29.23
CA ALA A 97 -31.70 16.36 -29.53
C ALA A 97 -31.44 14.83 -29.46
N SER A 98 -32.25 13.97 -28.83
CA SER A 98 -33.65 14.04 -28.33
C SER A 98 -33.99 12.75 -27.52
N SER A 99 -34.99 12.84 -26.60
CA SER A 99 -35.99 11.88 -26.00
C SER A 99 -36.03 10.41 -26.46
N ASP A 100 -36.59 9.42 -25.74
CA ASP A 100 -37.53 9.28 -24.59
C ASP A 100 -37.34 7.85 -24.03
N GLU A 101 -37.45 7.59 -22.72
CA GLU A 101 -38.63 7.00 -22.02
C GLU A 101 -39.29 5.79 -22.73
N ASP A 102 -39.12 4.59 -22.15
CA ASP A 102 -40.14 3.54 -22.11
C ASP A 102 -39.87 2.62 -20.90
N GLU A 103 -40.81 2.66 -19.96
CA GLU A 103 -41.02 1.68 -18.91
C GLU A 103 -41.61 0.40 -19.53
N SER A 104 -41.10 -0.77 -19.15
CA SER A 104 -41.84 -2.03 -19.30
C SER A 104 -41.58 -2.91 -18.08
N GLU A 105 -42.55 -2.87 -17.16
CA GLU A 105 -42.80 -3.91 -16.18
C GLU A 105 -43.23 -5.20 -16.90
N GLU A 106 -42.52 -6.30 -16.68
CA GLU A 106 -43.09 -7.65 -16.82
C GLU A 106 -42.66 -8.48 -15.60
N GLU A 107 -43.63 -8.73 -14.72
CA GLU A 107 -43.68 -9.89 -13.83
C GLU A 107 -43.75 -11.20 -14.66
N LEU A 108 -43.54 -12.34 -13.99
CA LEU A 108 -43.48 -13.77 -14.45
C LEU A 108 -42.02 -14.29 -14.47
N ASP A 109 -41.60 -15.36 -13.77
CA ASP A 109 -42.30 -16.45 -13.08
C ASP A 109 -41.43 -16.95 -11.90
N GLU A 110 -42.08 -17.24 -10.78
CA GLU A 110 -41.53 -17.93 -9.62
C GLU A 110 -41.50 -19.45 -9.85
N GLU A 111 -40.57 -20.00 -10.65
CA GLU A 111 -40.36 -21.46 -10.66
C GLU A 111 -39.01 -21.98 -11.21
N GLU A 112 -37.90 -21.24 -11.01
CA GLU A 112 -36.57 -21.69 -11.50
C GLU A 112 -35.47 -21.80 -10.41
N THR A 113 -35.84 -21.94 -9.14
CA THR A 113 -34.87 -21.95 -8.03
C THR A 113 -34.17 -23.29 -7.77
N ALA A 114 -34.48 -24.36 -8.52
CA ALA A 114 -33.88 -25.69 -8.30
C ALA A 114 -32.83 -26.10 -9.35
N ALA A 115 -32.77 -25.45 -10.52
CA ALA A 115 -31.87 -25.85 -11.61
C ALA A 115 -30.48 -25.16 -11.55
N ASP A 116 -30.38 -24.02 -10.87
CA ASP A 116 -29.16 -23.21 -10.86
C ASP A 116 -28.11 -23.73 -9.85
N ASP A 117 -28.51 -24.51 -8.84
CA ASP A 117 -27.59 -24.99 -7.81
C ASP A 117 -26.66 -26.12 -8.29
N ALA A 118 -27.05 -26.90 -9.30
CA ALA A 118 -26.22 -27.99 -9.84
C ALA A 118 -25.06 -27.49 -10.75
N LEU A 119 -25.11 -26.25 -11.24
CA LEU A 119 -24.07 -25.63 -12.07
C LEU A 119 -22.96 -24.95 -11.24
N PHE A 120 -23.11 -24.90 -9.91
CA PHE A 120 -22.21 -24.18 -9.01
C PHE A 120 -21.58 -25.04 -7.91
N ASP A 121 -21.27 -26.30 -8.21
CA ASP A 121 -20.42 -27.12 -7.34
C ASP A 121 -19.01 -26.50 -7.24
N LEU A 122 -18.86 -25.61 -6.26
CA LEU A 122 -17.60 -24.98 -5.92
C LEU A 122 -16.65 -26.04 -5.39
N PRO A 123 -15.38 -26.07 -5.87
CA PRO A 123 -14.41 -27.03 -5.38
C PRO A 123 -14.29 -26.90 -3.86
N LYS A 124 -14.27 -28.04 -3.16
CA LYS A 124 -14.08 -28.07 -1.71
C LYS A 124 -12.79 -27.34 -1.37
N THR A 125 -12.91 -26.26 -0.61
CA THR A 125 -11.76 -25.49 -0.16
C THR A 125 -11.18 -26.13 1.09
N PRO A 126 -9.84 -26.13 1.26
CA PRO A 126 -9.23 -26.73 2.43
C PRO A 126 -9.56 -25.92 3.69
N LEU A 127 -10.06 -26.61 4.72
CA LEU A 127 -10.36 -26.05 6.03
C LEU A 127 -9.49 -26.72 7.08
N ARG A 128 -8.79 -25.92 7.90
CA ARG A 128 -7.91 -26.44 8.95
C ARG A 128 -8.53 -26.27 10.31
N LEU A 129 -8.69 -27.39 11.02
CA LEU A 129 -9.07 -27.37 12.43
C LEU A 129 -7.86 -26.98 13.29
N CYS A 130 -8.10 -26.11 14.26
CA CYS A 130 -7.08 -25.54 15.14
C CYS A 130 -7.44 -25.82 16.60
N LYS A 131 -6.45 -26.18 17.42
CA LYS A 131 -6.69 -26.65 18.79
C LYS A 131 -7.08 -25.53 19.76
N SER A 132 -6.67 -24.31 19.44
CA SER A 132 -6.90 -23.13 20.28
C SER A 132 -6.98 -21.86 19.44
N MET A 133 -7.46 -20.79 20.06
CA MET A 133 -7.51 -19.45 19.46
C MET A 133 -6.13 -18.93 19.04
N ASP A 134 -5.11 -19.15 19.87
CA ASP A 134 -3.74 -18.74 19.57
C ASP A 134 -3.15 -19.55 18.41
N ASP A 135 -3.43 -20.85 18.35
CA ASP A 135 -3.00 -21.73 17.25
C ASP A 135 -3.65 -21.31 15.91
N ALA A 136 -4.95 -21.02 15.91
CA ALA A 136 -5.66 -20.54 14.72
C ALA A 136 -5.07 -19.24 14.19
N VAL A 137 -4.81 -18.26 15.07
CA VAL A 137 -4.19 -17.00 14.68
C VAL A 137 -2.74 -17.18 14.22
N ALA A 138 -1.96 -18.05 14.85
CA ALA A 138 -0.59 -18.34 14.45
C ALA A 138 -0.55 -18.99 13.06
N LYS A 139 -1.41 -19.97 12.79
CA LYS A 139 -1.54 -20.63 11.48
C LYS A 139 -2.02 -19.65 10.40
N ALA A 140 -3.00 -18.81 10.69
CA ALA A 140 -3.47 -17.77 9.78
C ALA A 140 -2.37 -16.75 9.45
N ALA A 141 -1.63 -16.27 10.46
CA ALA A 141 -0.49 -15.36 10.27
C ALA A 141 0.65 -16.03 9.48
N ALA A 142 0.93 -17.31 9.74
CA ALA A 142 1.91 -18.08 8.98
C ALA A 142 1.50 -18.22 7.51
N LYS A 143 0.21 -18.46 7.23
CA LYS A 143 -0.31 -18.53 5.86
C LYS A 143 -0.22 -17.19 5.15
N HIS A 144 -0.55 -16.09 5.83
CA HIS A 144 -0.34 -14.75 5.30
C HIS A 144 1.13 -14.51 4.94
N ALA A 145 2.06 -14.89 5.83
CA ALA A 145 3.49 -14.79 5.58
C ALA A 145 3.97 -15.70 4.43
N GLU A 146 3.36 -16.87 4.23
CA GLU A 146 3.62 -17.77 3.10
C GLU A 146 3.22 -17.12 1.78
N ILE A 147 2.01 -16.55 1.70
CA ILE A 147 1.52 -15.83 0.51
C ILE A 147 2.48 -14.66 0.19
N ARG A 148 2.91 -13.92 1.21
CA ARG A 148 3.86 -12.81 1.05
C ARG A 148 5.22 -13.26 0.55
N ARG A 149 5.71 -14.42 0.99
CA ARG A 149 6.96 -15.01 0.51
C ARG A 149 6.87 -15.42 -0.97
N LYS A 150 5.72 -15.95 -1.41
CA LYS A 150 5.49 -16.34 -2.80
C LYS A 150 5.38 -15.16 -3.76
N ASP A 151 4.73 -14.08 -3.33
CA ASP A 151 4.49 -12.90 -4.17
C ASP A 151 5.77 -12.07 -4.40
N GLY A 152 6.65 -11.94 -3.40
CA GLY A 152 7.95 -11.24 -3.49
C GLY A 152 7.86 -9.71 -3.66
N ARG A 153 6.95 -9.23 -4.53
CA ARG A 153 6.64 -7.80 -4.78
C ARG A 153 5.57 -7.24 -3.85
N GLN A 154 4.92 -8.08 -3.04
CA GLN A 154 3.89 -7.72 -2.06
C GLN A 154 2.68 -6.99 -2.66
N LYS A 155 2.33 -7.30 -3.92
CA LYS A 155 1.18 -6.72 -4.63
C LYS A 155 -0.09 -7.56 -4.50
N THR A 156 0.04 -8.83 -4.13
CA THR A 156 -1.07 -9.74 -3.91
C THR A 156 -2.00 -9.16 -2.85
N LYS A 157 -3.28 -9.06 -3.22
CA LYS A 157 -4.35 -8.50 -2.39
C LYS A 157 -4.92 -9.58 -1.50
N VAL A 158 -4.64 -9.47 -0.21
CA VAL A 158 -5.07 -10.45 0.79
C VAL A 158 -6.08 -9.81 1.72
N LEU A 159 -7.21 -10.47 1.95
CA LEU A 159 -8.19 -10.07 2.93
C LEU A 159 -8.16 -11.04 4.10
N LEU A 160 -8.02 -10.51 5.31
CA LEU A 160 -8.05 -11.26 6.57
C LEU A 160 -9.42 -11.01 7.19
N LEU A 161 -10.23 -12.06 7.27
CA LEU A 161 -11.58 -12.02 7.81
C LEU A 161 -11.64 -12.80 9.10
N VAL A 162 -12.33 -12.22 10.06
CA VAL A 162 -12.48 -12.74 11.40
C VAL A 162 -13.92 -12.59 11.84
N ASP A 163 -14.48 -13.60 12.50
CA ASP A 163 -15.85 -13.57 13.00
C ASP A 163 -16.01 -12.89 14.37
N ALA A 164 -14.97 -12.96 15.22
CA ALA A 164 -15.03 -12.50 16.60
C ALA A 164 -14.00 -11.40 16.93
N ARG A 165 -14.44 -10.42 17.72
CA ARG A 165 -13.59 -9.33 18.23
C ARG A 165 -12.35 -9.80 19.00
N SER A 166 -12.42 -10.93 19.70
CA SER A 166 -11.27 -11.51 20.42
C SER A 166 -10.17 -11.93 19.46
N LEU A 167 -10.54 -12.63 18.38
CA LEU A 167 -9.65 -13.01 17.30
C LEU A 167 -9.11 -11.79 16.56
N PHE A 168 -9.94 -10.77 16.33
CA PHE A 168 -9.50 -9.53 15.67
C PHE A 168 -8.41 -8.83 16.47
N LYS A 169 -8.59 -8.70 17.79
CA LYS A 169 -7.58 -8.13 18.70
C LYS A 169 -6.29 -8.95 18.71
N LEU A 170 -6.43 -10.28 18.73
CA LEU A 170 -5.29 -11.20 18.76
C LEU A 170 -4.51 -11.16 17.45
N MET A 171 -5.17 -11.26 16.30
CA MET A 171 -4.56 -11.10 14.97
C MET A 171 -3.84 -9.76 14.83
N LYS A 172 -4.48 -8.66 15.25
CA LYS A 172 -3.85 -7.33 15.25
C LYS A 172 -2.55 -7.31 16.05
N LYS A 173 -2.52 -7.97 17.21
CA LYS A 173 -1.32 -8.09 18.06
C LYS A 173 -0.26 -8.97 17.39
N THR A 174 -0.61 -10.17 16.95
CA THR A 174 0.31 -11.16 16.36
C THR A 174 0.95 -10.66 15.07
N MET A 175 0.18 -9.99 14.21
CA MET A 175 0.68 -9.41 12.95
C MET A 175 1.30 -8.02 13.13
N HIS A 176 1.41 -7.52 14.37
CA HIS A 176 1.99 -6.21 14.70
C HIS A 176 1.37 -5.03 13.91
N ILE A 177 0.05 -5.07 13.68
CA ILE A 177 -0.65 -4.08 12.86
C ILE A 177 -0.85 -2.79 13.66
N ARG A 178 -0.02 -1.79 13.38
CA ARG A 178 -0.09 -0.47 14.01
C ARG A 178 0.07 0.64 12.96
N PRO A 179 -0.65 1.76 13.11
CA PRO A 179 -0.36 2.93 12.30
C PRO A 179 1.01 3.47 12.72
N GLU A 180 1.85 3.78 11.73
CA GLU A 180 3.18 4.33 11.95
C GLU A 180 3.26 5.75 11.43
N MET A 181 4.07 6.59 12.08
CA MET A 181 4.30 7.95 11.62
C MET A 181 5.22 7.91 10.39
N VAL A 182 4.63 8.14 9.22
CA VAL A 182 5.36 8.21 7.95
C VAL A 182 5.73 9.66 7.69
N LYS A 183 7.04 9.94 7.67
CA LYS A 183 7.53 11.26 7.27
C LYS A 183 7.31 11.42 5.75
N PRO A 184 6.72 12.54 5.31
CA PRO A 184 6.54 12.78 3.89
C PRO A 184 7.90 12.90 3.22
N LYS A 185 8.07 12.21 2.09
CA LYS A 185 9.31 12.25 1.32
C LYS A 185 9.50 13.68 0.78
N SER A 186 10.57 14.35 1.20
CA SER A 186 11.06 15.55 0.52
C SER A 186 11.57 15.17 -0.87
N ARG A 187 11.36 16.03 -1.86
CA ARG A 187 12.18 15.98 -3.07
C ARG A 187 13.59 16.45 -2.68
N LEU A 188 14.63 15.85 -3.25
CA LEU A 188 16.04 16.12 -2.94
C LEU A 188 16.29 17.62 -2.72
N GLY A 189 16.74 17.97 -1.51
CA GLY A 189 17.18 19.33 -1.15
C GLY A 189 16.11 20.30 -0.65
N VAL A 190 14.82 19.95 -0.67
CA VAL A 190 13.74 20.83 -0.18
C VAL A 190 12.97 20.14 0.93
N GLY A 191 12.99 20.71 2.15
CA GLY A 191 12.22 20.18 3.27
C GLY A 191 10.75 20.01 2.90
N SER A 192 10.17 18.84 3.18
CA SER A 192 8.74 18.63 2.94
C SER A 192 7.96 19.49 3.94
N ALA A 193 7.19 20.46 3.44
CA ALA A 193 6.26 21.25 4.24
C ALA A 193 5.06 20.43 4.74
N LYS A 194 4.86 19.21 4.21
CA LYS A 194 3.79 18.31 4.67
C LYS A 194 4.10 17.81 6.07
N LYS A 195 3.07 17.76 6.92
CA LYS A 195 3.16 17.19 8.27
C LYS A 195 3.29 15.66 8.17
N PRO A 196 4.01 15.02 9.11
CA PRO A 196 3.98 13.56 9.25
C PRO A 196 2.55 13.07 9.49
N GLU A 197 2.17 11.99 8.80
CA GLU A 197 0.85 11.38 8.94
C GLU A 197 0.99 9.96 9.52
N LEU A 198 0.00 9.55 10.31
CA LEU A 198 -0.11 8.18 10.82
C LEU A 198 -0.78 7.31 9.75
N VAL A 199 -0.01 6.39 9.18
CA VAL A 199 -0.49 5.53 8.07
C VAL A 199 -0.11 4.08 8.35
N TYR A 200 -0.95 3.15 7.91
CA TYR A 200 -0.62 1.73 7.88
C TYR A 200 0.40 1.44 6.78
N LYS A 201 1.42 0.62 7.07
CA LYS A 201 2.42 0.24 6.05
C LYS A 201 1.88 -0.78 5.05
N ASN A 202 1.52 -1.98 5.54
CA ASN A 202 1.20 -3.12 4.68
C ASN A 202 -0.23 -3.63 4.88
N THR A 203 -0.68 -3.69 6.14
CA THR A 203 -2.01 -4.18 6.51
C THR A 203 -2.83 -3.05 7.12
N GLY A 204 -3.96 -2.73 6.50
CA GLY A 204 -4.94 -1.79 7.03
C GLY A 204 -5.95 -2.45 7.96
N LEU A 205 -6.51 -1.66 8.88
CA LEU A 205 -7.65 -2.08 9.69
C LEU A 205 -8.91 -1.44 9.15
N VAL A 206 -9.97 -2.23 9.03
CA VAL A 206 -11.28 -1.77 8.56
C VAL A 206 -12.31 -2.03 9.65
N LYS A 207 -13.17 -1.03 9.89
CA LYS A 207 -14.37 -1.19 10.72
C LYS A 207 -15.52 -1.71 9.88
N THR A 208 -16.31 -2.59 10.45
CA THR A 208 -17.42 -3.28 9.80
C THR A 208 -18.69 -3.05 10.60
N PRO A 209 -19.89 -3.08 9.97
CA PRO A 209 -20.14 -3.26 8.54
C PRO A 209 -19.60 -2.10 7.69
N LEU A 210 -19.10 -2.38 6.49
CA LEU A 210 -18.40 -1.37 5.68
C LEU A 210 -19.29 -0.19 5.30
N ASP A 211 -20.58 -0.42 5.03
CA ASP A 211 -21.51 0.63 4.61
C ASP A 211 -21.70 1.70 5.67
N ARG A 212 -21.79 1.29 6.94
CA ARG A 212 -21.93 2.20 8.09
C ARG A 212 -20.68 3.01 8.37
N PHE A 213 -19.50 2.47 8.02
CA PHE A 213 -18.20 3.08 8.35
C PHE A 213 -17.41 3.50 7.11
N LYS A 214 -18.08 3.71 5.97
CA LYS A 214 -17.45 4.04 4.69
C LYS A 214 -16.49 5.23 4.79
N ASP A 215 -16.89 6.29 5.50
CA ASP A 215 -16.08 7.49 5.69
C ASP A 215 -14.86 7.25 6.58
N VAL A 216 -15.03 6.47 7.65
CA VAL A 216 -13.94 6.11 8.57
C VAL A 216 -12.91 5.23 7.86
N ASN A 217 -13.37 4.32 7.01
CA ASN A 217 -12.52 3.38 6.29
C ASN A 217 -11.95 3.96 5.00
N LYS A 218 -12.43 5.13 4.53
CA LYS A 218 -12.07 5.73 3.24
C LYS A 218 -10.57 5.77 2.99
N VAL A 219 -9.78 6.17 4.00
CA VAL A 219 -8.32 6.26 3.88
C VAL A 219 -7.67 4.89 3.66
N VAL A 220 -8.14 3.88 4.39
CA VAL A 220 -7.63 2.51 4.29
C VAL A 220 -8.05 1.86 2.97
N LEU A 221 -9.33 2.00 2.60
CA LEU A 221 -9.87 1.45 1.36
C LEU A 221 -9.24 2.09 0.12
N THR A 222 -9.02 3.41 0.11
CA THR A 222 -8.30 4.09 -0.97
C THR A 222 -6.83 3.67 -1.03
N GLY A 223 -6.18 3.49 0.12
CA GLY A 223 -4.84 2.91 0.22
C GLY A 223 -4.77 1.50 -0.39
N TYR A 224 -5.79 0.68 -0.17
CA TYR A 224 -5.87 -0.68 -0.72
C TYR A 224 -6.22 -0.69 -2.21
N LYS A 225 -7.17 0.13 -2.66
CA LYS A 225 -7.52 0.28 -4.10
C LYS A 225 -6.30 0.78 -4.90
N SER A 226 -5.50 1.69 -4.33
CA SER A 226 -4.27 2.22 -4.96
C SER A 226 -3.04 1.29 -4.84
N GLY A 227 -3.14 0.18 -4.11
CA GLY A 227 -2.05 -0.78 -3.90
C GLY A 227 -0.96 -0.31 -2.93
N LYS A 228 -1.21 0.76 -2.16
CA LYS A 228 -0.33 1.16 -1.04
C LYS A 228 -0.43 0.15 0.11
N LEU A 229 -1.63 -0.36 0.35
CA LEU A 229 -1.89 -1.46 1.25
C LEU A 229 -2.14 -2.71 0.42
N SER A 230 -1.55 -3.81 0.85
CA SER A 230 -1.69 -5.10 0.20
C SER A 230 -2.55 -6.05 1.02
N SER A 231 -2.82 -5.73 2.29
CA SER A 231 -3.74 -6.47 3.16
C SER A 231 -4.75 -5.58 3.88
N ILE A 232 -5.92 -6.14 4.15
CA ILE A 232 -6.93 -5.58 5.06
C ILE A 232 -7.28 -6.63 6.11
N LEU A 233 -7.44 -6.22 7.36
CA LEU A 233 -8.06 -7.00 8.42
C LEU A 233 -9.44 -6.40 8.73
N ALA A 234 -10.47 -7.25 8.70
CA ALA A 234 -11.86 -6.89 8.94
C ALA A 234 -12.54 -7.95 9.83
N GLU A 235 -13.48 -7.49 10.67
CA GLU A 235 -14.33 -8.33 11.52
C GLU A 235 -15.70 -8.47 10.83
N ASP A 236 -15.85 -9.37 9.87
CA ASP A 236 -17.07 -9.50 9.08
C ASP A 236 -17.30 -10.95 8.66
N LEU A 237 -18.57 -11.32 8.56
CA LEU A 237 -19.05 -12.60 8.06
C LEU A 237 -19.57 -12.51 6.64
N SER A 238 -19.99 -11.31 6.21
CA SER A 238 -20.89 -11.18 5.06
C SER A 238 -20.20 -11.03 3.70
N PHE A 239 -18.88 -10.82 3.63
CA PHE A 239 -18.02 -10.62 2.42
C PHE A 239 -18.50 -9.55 1.40
N TYR A 240 -19.73 -9.09 1.50
CA TYR A 240 -20.52 -8.37 0.51
C TYR A 240 -19.90 -7.05 0.00
N PRO A 241 -19.13 -6.29 0.78
CA PRO A 241 -18.48 -5.09 0.26
C PRO A 241 -17.10 -5.35 -0.40
N PHE A 242 -16.53 -6.57 -0.32
CA PHE A 242 -15.12 -6.78 -0.68
C PHE A 242 -14.85 -7.17 -2.14
N THR A 243 -15.89 -7.51 -2.89
CA THR A 243 -15.83 -7.95 -4.30
C THR A 243 -15.14 -6.91 -5.20
N GLU A 244 -15.41 -5.62 -5.00
CA GLU A 244 -14.82 -4.52 -5.78
C GLU A 244 -13.29 -4.43 -5.67
N PHE A 245 -12.70 -4.97 -4.60
CA PHE A 245 -11.29 -4.73 -4.34
C PHE A 245 -10.34 -5.66 -5.08
N LYS A 246 -10.86 -6.59 -5.91
CA LYS A 246 -10.06 -7.59 -6.63
C LYS A 246 -9.17 -8.39 -5.67
N VAL A 247 -9.78 -8.89 -4.60
CA VAL A 247 -9.12 -9.73 -3.61
C VAL A 247 -8.68 -11.03 -4.29
N GLN A 248 -7.45 -11.48 -4.01
CA GLN A 248 -6.88 -12.70 -4.59
C GLN A 248 -6.88 -13.85 -3.59
N HIS A 249 -6.56 -13.55 -2.32
CA HIS A 249 -6.61 -14.54 -1.25
C HIS A 249 -7.45 -14.03 -0.10
N VAL A 250 -8.24 -14.92 0.49
CA VAL A 250 -9.00 -14.69 1.71
C VAL A 250 -8.52 -15.66 2.76
N ILE A 251 -8.09 -15.11 3.89
CA ILE A 251 -7.76 -15.89 5.07
C ILE A 251 -8.89 -15.66 6.07
N PHE A 252 -9.71 -16.67 6.28
CA PHE A 252 -10.84 -16.63 7.18
C PHE A 252 -10.51 -17.38 8.47
N VAL A 253 -10.69 -16.72 9.61
CA VAL A 253 -10.48 -17.30 10.94
C VAL A 253 -11.78 -17.24 11.70
N ALA A 254 -12.37 -18.41 11.94
CA ALA A 254 -13.63 -18.57 12.62
C ALA A 254 -13.43 -19.10 14.05
N LYS A 255 -14.10 -18.45 15.00
CA LYS A 255 -14.25 -18.94 16.37
C LYS A 255 -15.25 -20.09 16.45
N GLN A 256 -16.33 -20.02 15.67
CA GLN A 256 -17.39 -21.03 15.64
C GLN A 256 -17.46 -21.70 14.27
N ALA A 257 -17.79 -23.00 14.24
CA ALA A 257 -17.99 -23.76 13.01
C ALA A 257 -19.12 -23.18 12.14
N THR A 258 -20.20 -22.73 12.79
CA THR A 258 -21.36 -22.09 12.16
C THR A 258 -20.98 -20.87 11.32
N SER A 259 -20.01 -20.06 11.77
CA SER A 259 -19.49 -18.92 11.00
C SER A 259 -18.84 -19.35 9.68
N ALA A 260 -18.21 -20.52 9.64
CA ALA A 260 -17.59 -21.07 8.42
C ALA A 260 -18.60 -21.70 7.49
N ILE A 261 -19.66 -22.32 8.04
CA ILE A 261 -20.76 -22.91 7.29
C ILE A 261 -21.58 -21.81 6.58
N ASN A 262 -21.88 -20.72 7.30
CA ASN A 262 -22.68 -19.60 6.79
C ASN A 262 -21.92 -18.65 5.85
N LEU A 263 -20.64 -18.91 5.58
CA LEU A 263 -19.86 -18.07 4.67
C LEU A 263 -20.34 -18.28 3.23
N ASP A 264 -20.83 -17.23 2.57
CA ASP A 264 -21.28 -17.33 1.19
C ASP A 264 -20.11 -17.60 0.23
N ARG A 265 -19.99 -18.86 -0.19
CA ARG A 265 -18.93 -19.32 -1.08
C ARG A 265 -19.14 -18.85 -2.52
N LYS A 266 -20.38 -18.49 -2.93
CA LYS A 266 -20.67 -17.98 -4.27
C LYS A 266 -19.87 -16.68 -4.52
N LEU A 267 -19.64 -15.88 -3.49
CA LEU A 267 -18.83 -14.66 -3.54
C LEU A 267 -17.30 -14.90 -3.67
N LEU A 268 -16.83 -16.14 -3.49
CA LEU A 268 -15.41 -16.50 -3.41
C LEU A 268 -14.89 -17.32 -4.60
N ARG A 269 -15.68 -17.45 -5.68
CA ARG A 269 -15.38 -18.30 -6.86
C ARG A 269 -13.96 -18.14 -7.43
N ASN A 270 -13.49 -16.90 -7.57
CA ASN A 270 -12.20 -16.58 -8.20
C ASN A 270 -11.11 -16.24 -7.17
N ILE A 271 -11.29 -16.66 -5.92
CA ILE A 271 -10.49 -16.25 -4.78
C ILE A 271 -9.97 -17.48 -4.05
N GLU A 272 -8.68 -17.50 -3.73
CA GLU A 272 -8.12 -18.56 -2.90
C GLU A 272 -8.55 -18.38 -1.44
N LEU A 273 -9.48 -19.21 -0.99
CA LEU A 273 -9.93 -19.25 0.40
C LEU A 273 -9.04 -20.17 1.24
N HIS A 274 -8.60 -19.66 2.39
CA HIS A 274 -7.92 -20.42 3.43
C HIS A 274 -8.71 -20.26 4.74
N SER A 275 -9.40 -21.32 5.15
CA SER A 275 -10.26 -21.30 6.33
C SER A 275 -9.60 -21.98 7.52
N PHE A 276 -9.66 -21.33 8.68
CA PHE A 276 -9.17 -21.84 9.95
C PHE A 276 -10.31 -21.79 10.97
N VAL A 277 -10.69 -22.94 11.53
CA VAL A 277 -11.76 -23.04 12.52
C VAL A 277 -11.17 -23.53 13.84
N ILE A 278 -11.60 -22.94 14.95
CA ILE A 278 -11.20 -23.38 16.30
C ILE A 278 -12.06 -24.58 16.70
N ASP A 279 -11.40 -25.71 16.96
CA ASP A 279 -11.95 -26.87 17.64
C ASP A 279 -11.33 -26.95 19.04
N ASP A 280 -11.87 -26.16 19.97
CA ASP A 280 -11.42 -26.17 21.36
C ASP A 280 -12.19 -27.23 22.14
N LYS A 281 -11.63 -28.45 22.14
CA LYS A 281 -12.16 -29.60 22.89
C LYS A 281 -12.37 -29.33 24.39
N SER A 282 -11.72 -28.30 24.95
CA SER A 282 -11.75 -28.01 26.39
C SER A 282 -12.87 -27.05 26.82
N ALA A 283 -13.38 -26.20 25.92
CA ALA A 283 -14.36 -25.16 26.24
C ALA A 283 -15.70 -25.36 25.52
N THR A 284 -15.67 -25.67 24.22
CA THR A 284 -16.83 -25.94 23.36
C THR A 284 -16.31 -26.72 22.16
N GLY A 285 -16.26 -28.05 22.26
CA GLY A 285 -15.95 -28.89 21.11
C GLY A 285 -16.98 -28.69 20.00
N ILE A 286 -16.56 -28.80 18.74
CA ILE A 286 -17.48 -28.75 17.60
C ILE A 286 -18.43 -29.96 17.69
N SER A 287 -19.72 -29.74 17.47
CA SER A 287 -20.70 -30.84 17.50
C SER A 287 -20.48 -31.80 16.33
N ASP A 288 -20.87 -33.07 16.48
CA ASP A 288 -20.74 -34.06 15.40
C ASP A 288 -21.55 -33.68 14.16
N ASP A 289 -22.67 -32.95 14.33
CA ASP A 289 -23.49 -32.46 13.23
C ASP A 289 -22.82 -31.29 12.51
N ASP A 290 -22.25 -30.33 13.23
CA ASP A 290 -21.43 -29.26 12.65
C ASP A 290 -20.22 -29.83 11.89
N LEU A 291 -19.58 -30.89 12.41
CA LEU A 291 -18.46 -31.55 11.73
C LEU A 291 -18.90 -32.19 10.42
N LYS A 292 -20.06 -32.86 10.37
CA LYS A 292 -20.61 -33.41 9.13
C LYS A 292 -20.88 -32.32 8.10
N GLU A 293 -21.48 -31.20 8.53
CA GLU A 293 -21.73 -30.05 7.66
C GLU A 293 -20.42 -29.43 7.14
N LEU A 294 -19.40 -29.31 7.99
CA LEU A 294 -18.08 -28.86 7.58
C LEU A 294 -17.42 -29.82 6.58
N HIS A 295 -17.57 -31.14 6.74
CA HIS A 295 -17.06 -32.14 5.77
C HIS A 295 -17.84 -32.13 4.44
N ALA A 296 -19.12 -31.75 4.48
CA ALA A 296 -19.92 -31.54 3.27
C ALA A 296 -19.39 -30.32 2.49
N ALA A 297 -19.17 -29.19 3.18
CA ALA A 297 -18.76 -27.94 2.55
C ALA A 297 -17.25 -27.86 2.24
N PHE A 298 -16.37 -28.39 3.09
CA PHE A 298 -14.92 -28.19 3.03
C PHE A 298 -14.14 -29.50 2.98
N GLU A 299 -12.91 -29.42 2.49
CA GLU A 299 -11.92 -30.47 2.68
C GLU A 299 -11.26 -30.26 4.04
N VAL A 300 -11.84 -30.85 5.07
CA VAL A 300 -11.41 -30.67 6.46
C VAL A 300 -10.11 -31.43 6.69
N THR A 301 -9.05 -30.70 7.01
CA THR A 301 -7.78 -31.24 7.48
C THR A 301 -7.73 -31.13 9.01
N GLY A 302 -7.57 -32.28 9.66
CA GLY A 302 -7.44 -32.36 11.12
C GLY A 302 -6.17 -31.70 11.66
N PRO A 303 -6.11 -31.47 12.98
CA PRO A 303 -4.98 -30.86 13.66
C PRO A 303 -3.77 -31.79 13.84
#